data_AF-A0A0G0BIC0-F1
#
_entry.id   AF-A0A0G0BIC0-F1
#
_cell.length_a   1.000
_cell.length_b   1.000
_cell.length_c   1.000
_cell.angle_alpha   90.00
_cell.angle_beta   90.00
_cell.angle_gamma   90.00
#
_symmetry.space_group_name_H-M   'P 1'
#
loop_
_entity.id
_entity.type
_entity.pdbx_description
1 polymer ?
#
loop_
_entity_poly.entity_id
_entity_poly.type
_entity_poly.pdbx_seq_one_letter_code
_entity_poly.pdbx_strand_id
1 'polypeptide(L)'
;MAIINEITMDIVKNAEDGESINSLASKIGFAYSAVYRWISELERYGVISLIRKGNKNVIKINKNLIYKKFKELNDAVSVIEKDNIFWNLVKTLKLRMRFAKGTAATIWTKGSFITGDFYDRIYFLEVEKKDIGNLKKALKKEGIAYTEGELSNKRPLAWVIEKENLKIEKKEGLPIMPLEELVEWCNGLYLENILEQLNLLYNLGLDVRYSEVSTNV
;
A
#
# COMPACT_ATOMS: atom_id res chain seq x y z
N MET A 1 15.27 25.93 -4.23
CA MET A 1 15.53 24.48 -4.23
C MET A 1 14.36 23.81 -3.53
N ALA A 2 13.78 22.75 -4.07
CA ALA A 2 12.69 22.05 -3.36
C ALA A 2 13.28 21.34 -2.13
N ILE A 3 12.73 21.62 -0.94
CA ILE A 3 13.15 20.98 0.32
C ILE A 3 12.82 19.48 0.32
N ILE A 4 11.85 19.06 -0.49
CA ILE A 4 11.44 17.65 -0.63
C ILE A 4 12.24 17.03 -1.78
N ASN A 5 13.05 16.03 -1.45
CA ASN A 5 13.76 15.16 -2.39
C ASN A 5 14.10 13.84 -1.68
N GLU A 6 14.66 12.89 -2.42
CA GLU A 6 15.07 11.57 -1.92
C GLU A 6 15.93 11.66 -0.66
N ILE A 7 16.98 12.47 -0.67
CA ILE A 7 17.92 12.58 0.47
C ILE A 7 17.23 13.18 1.70
N THR A 8 16.41 14.22 1.54
CA THR A 8 15.70 14.81 2.69
C THR A 8 14.63 13.89 3.25
N MET A 9 13.96 13.10 2.40
CA MET A 9 13.05 12.05 2.84
C MET A 9 13.78 10.99 3.66
N ASP A 10 14.94 10.50 3.19
CA ASP A 10 15.73 9.51 3.90
C ASP A 10 16.33 10.03 5.20
N ILE A 11 16.77 11.29 5.24
CA ILE A 11 17.21 11.95 6.47
C ILE A 11 16.06 11.96 7.50
N VAL A 12 14.88 12.47 7.12
CA VAL A 12 13.74 12.58 8.07
C VAL A 12 13.18 11.21 8.46
N LYS A 13 13.28 10.21 7.58
CA LYS A 13 12.87 8.83 7.84
C LYS A 13 13.78 8.15 8.86
N ASN A 14 15.10 8.28 8.70
CA ASN A 14 16.08 7.43 9.38
C ASN A 14 16.85 8.14 10.50
N ALA A 15 16.88 9.48 10.57
CA ALA A 15 17.62 10.19 11.61
C ALA A 15 17.10 9.84 13.02
N GLU A 16 18.01 9.85 13.99
CA GLU A 16 17.72 9.66 15.41
C GLU A 16 18.29 10.81 16.25
N ASP A 17 17.61 11.14 17.36
CA ASP A 17 18.10 12.13 18.31
C ASP A 17 19.45 11.71 18.90
N GLY A 18 20.45 12.59 18.83
CA GLY A 18 21.80 12.34 19.31
C GLY A 18 22.74 11.68 18.29
N GLU A 19 22.24 11.29 17.11
CA GLU A 19 23.05 10.68 16.06
C GLU A 19 23.97 11.72 15.39
N SER A 20 25.15 11.30 14.92
CA SER A 20 26.04 12.15 14.13
C SER A 20 25.68 12.12 12.64
N ILE A 21 25.98 13.19 11.91
CA ILE A 21 25.79 13.26 10.46
C ILE A 21 26.52 12.13 9.72
N ASN A 22 27.70 11.74 10.21
CA ASN A 22 28.48 10.68 9.59
C ASN A 22 27.84 9.28 9.75
N SER A 23 27.29 9.02 10.94
CA SER A 23 26.51 7.81 11.20
C SER A 23 25.28 7.76 10.29
N LEU A 24 24.52 8.86 10.23
CA LEU A 24 23.33 8.94 9.40
C LEU A 24 23.68 8.73 7.92
N ALA A 25 24.70 9.41 7.41
CA ALA A 25 25.13 9.30 6.01
C ALA A 25 25.51 7.86 5.63
N SER A 26 26.23 7.17 6.52
CA SER A 26 26.56 5.76 6.35
C SER A 26 25.32 4.87 6.35
N LYS A 27 24.34 5.16 7.22
CA LYS A 27 23.07 4.42 7.34
C LYS A 27 22.18 4.56 6.11
N ILE A 28 22.09 5.76 5.52
CA ILE A 28 21.24 6.03 4.35
C ILE A 28 21.97 5.86 3.02
N GLY A 29 23.27 5.53 3.03
CA GLY A 29 24.03 5.25 1.80
C GLY A 29 24.40 6.46 0.95
N PHE A 30 24.31 7.68 1.49
CA PHE A 30 24.66 8.92 0.77
C PHE A 30 26.00 9.50 1.24
N ALA A 31 26.68 10.24 0.36
CA ALA A 31 27.93 10.92 0.70
C ALA A 31 27.73 11.95 1.84
N TYR A 32 28.66 11.98 2.80
CA TYR A 32 28.61 12.89 3.97
C TYR A 32 28.32 14.34 3.56
N SER A 33 28.98 14.86 2.52
CA SER A 33 28.80 16.24 2.05
C SER A 33 27.38 16.54 1.57
N ALA A 34 26.74 15.57 0.90
CA ALA A 34 25.36 15.69 0.45
C ALA A 34 24.39 15.69 1.64
N VAL A 35 24.59 14.77 2.59
CA VAL A 35 23.78 14.67 3.81
C VAL A 35 23.95 15.93 4.67
N TYR A 36 25.18 16.39 4.87
CA TYR A 36 25.49 17.63 5.60
C TYR A 36 24.78 18.85 4.99
N ARG A 37 24.82 18.99 3.66
CA ARG A 37 24.15 20.07 2.94
C ARG A 37 22.64 20.04 3.20
N TRP A 38 22.00 18.89 3.08
CA TRP A 38 20.57 18.76 3.27
C TRP A 38 20.12 18.88 4.73
N ILE A 39 20.92 18.40 5.68
CA ILE A 39 20.69 18.68 7.11
C ILE A 39 20.74 20.18 7.39
N SER A 40 21.72 20.88 6.82
CA SER A 40 21.83 22.34 6.99
C SER A 40 20.60 23.06 6.44
N GLU A 41 20.05 22.59 5.31
CA GLU A 41 18.80 23.14 4.77
C GLU A 41 17.59 22.79 5.66
N LEU A 42 17.45 21.53 6.09
CA LEU A 42 16.40 21.10 7.04
C LEU A 42 16.47 21.85 8.38
N GLU A 43 17.66 22.25 8.82
CA GLU A 43 17.87 23.11 9.98
C GLU A 43 17.31 24.52 9.76
N ARG A 44 17.46 25.10 8.57
CA ARG A 44 16.87 26.41 8.23
C ARG A 44 15.34 26.39 8.24
N TYR A 45 14.73 25.26 7.88
CA TYR A 45 13.29 25.04 8.01
C TYR A 45 12.86 24.54 9.40
N GLY A 46 13.80 24.45 10.34
CA GLY A 46 13.56 24.05 11.71
C GLY A 46 13.10 22.60 11.87
N VAL A 47 13.23 21.74 10.85
CA VAL A 47 12.87 20.30 10.89
C VAL A 47 13.85 19.52 11.76
N ILE A 48 15.12 19.93 11.73
CA ILE A 48 16.22 19.38 12.54
C ILE A 48 16.95 20.55 13.20
N SER A 49 17.66 20.29 14.29
CA SER A 49 18.65 21.20 14.85
C SER A 49 19.97 20.46 15.04
N LEU A 50 21.07 21.12 14.74
CA LEU A 50 22.40 20.61 15.03
C LEU A 50 22.86 21.12 16.39
N ILE A 51 22.99 20.22 17.35
CA ILE A 51 23.61 20.53 18.63
C ILE A 51 25.12 20.39 18.44
N ARG A 52 25.81 21.52 18.55
CA ARG A 52 27.27 21.59 18.45
C ARG A 52 27.87 21.57 19.85
N LYS A 53 28.49 20.45 20.25
CA LYS A 53 29.23 20.30 21.52
C LYS A 53 30.68 19.96 21.21
N GLY A 54 31.56 20.97 21.30
CA GLY A 54 32.96 20.83 20.89
C GLY A 54 33.06 20.44 19.42
N ASN A 55 33.81 19.38 19.10
CA ASN A 55 33.97 18.86 17.73
C ASN A 55 32.85 17.90 17.29
N LYS A 56 31.79 17.73 18.08
CA LYS A 56 30.68 16.83 17.75
C LYS A 56 29.45 17.62 17.35
N ASN A 57 28.96 17.34 16.15
CA ASN A 57 27.66 17.78 15.66
C ASN A 57 26.69 16.60 15.78
N VAL A 58 25.70 16.73 16.65
CA VAL A 58 24.65 15.73 16.82
C VAL A 58 23.29 16.29 16.39
N ILE A 59 22.49 15.44 15.78
CA ILE A 59 21.18 15.74 15.23
C ILE A 59 20.16 15.76 16.38
N LYS A 60 19.26 16.73 16.35
CA LYS A 60 18.03 16.75 17.14
C LYS A 60 16.85 16.97 16.21
N ILE A 61 15.85 16.11 16.28
CA ILE A 61 14.67 16.16 15.43
C ILE A 61 13.64 17.09 16.08
N ASN A 62 13.17 18.07 15.30
CA ASN A 62 12.12 18.96 15.73
C ASN A 62 10.80 18.49 15.12
N LYS A 63 9.89 18.01 15.96
CA LYS A 63 8.57 17.47 15.54
C LYS A 63 7.56 18.58 15.17
N ASN A 64 8.02 19.58 14.42
CA ASN A 64 7.23 20.71 13.95
C ASN A 64 6.25 20.32 12.82
N LEU A 65 5.46 21.27 12.32
CA LEU A 65 4.49 21.03 11.26
C LEU A 65 5.14 20.47 9.98
N ILE A 66 6.32 20.99 9.61
CA ILE A 66 7.04 20.57 8.40
C ILE A 66 7.49 19.11 8.55
N TYR A 67 8.09 18.73 9.68
CA TYR A 67 8.44 17.35 9.99
C TYR A 67 7.23 16.40 9.89
N LYS A 68 6.07 16.83 10.43
CA LYS A 68 4.84 16.04 10.31
C LYS A 68 4.42 15.86 8.85
N LYS A 69 4.53 16.89 8.02
CA LYS A 69 4.25 16.80 6.58
C LYS A 69 5.22 15.86 5.84
N PHE A 70 6.51 15.85 6.21
CA PHE A 70 7.46 14.85 5.71
C PHE A 70 7.06 13.43 6.10
N LYS A 71 6.62 13.21 7.36
CA LYS A 71 6.15 11.90 7.81
C LYS A 71 4.87 11.48 7.10
N GLU A 72 3.89 12.36 6.95
CA GLU A 72 2.66 12.09 6.19
C GLU A 72 2.97 11.68 4.73
N LEU A 73 3.88 12.40 4.06
CA LEU A 73 4.30 12.06 2.71
C LEU A 73 5.03 10.72 2.66
N ASN A 74 5.94 10.46 3.59
CA ASN A 74 6.65 9.18 3.69
C ASN A 74 5.68 8.03 3.92
N ASP A 75 4.69 8.23 4.79
CA ASP A 75 3.67 7.23 5.07
C ASP A 75 2.85 6.94 3.81
N ALA A 76 2.45 7.97 3.05
CA ALA A 76 1.76 7.81 1.77
C ALA A 76 2.61 7.06 0.73
N VAL A 77 3.89 7.39 0.58
CA VAL A 77 4.81 6.67 -0.33
C VAL A 77 4.99 5.23 0.11
N SER A 78 5.10 4.97 1.42
CA SER A 78 5.25 3.61 1.95
C SER A 78 4.06 2.71 1.65
N VAL A 79 2.85 3.28 1.50
CA VAL A 79 1.67 2.52 1.07
C VAL A 79 1.87 1.99 -0.35
N ILE A 80 2.41 2.80 -1.26
CA ILE A 80 2.69 2.40 -2.65
C ILE A 80 3.80 1.33 -2.71
N GLU A 81 4.85 1.46 -1.89
CA GLU A 81 5.89 0.42 -1.79
C GLU A 81 5.31 -0.90 -1.29
N LYS A 82 4.51 -0.85 -0.22
CA LYS A 82 3.84 -2.04 0.34
C LYS A 82 2.83 -2.65 -0.62
N ASP A 83 2.16 -1.84 -1.44
CA ASP A 83 1.28 -2.28 -2.52
C ASP A 83 2.04 -3.22 -3.46
N ASN A 84 3.15 -2.74 -4.03
CA ASN A 84 3.97 -3.51 -4.96
C ASN A 84 4.55 -4.78 -4.32
N ILE A 85 5.05 -4.68 -3.08
CA ILE A 85 5.55 -5.84 -2.33
C ILE A 85 4.43 -6.86 -2.13
N PHE A 86 3.22 -6.42 -1.77
CA PHE A 86 2.08 -7.30 -1.54
C PHE A 86 1.66 -8.04 -2.81
N TRP A 87 1.52 -7.35 -3.95
CA TRP A 87 1.21 -8.00 -5.23
C TRP A 87 2.26 -9.05 -5.62
N ASN A 88 3.54 -8.71 -5.50
CA ASN A 88 4.64 -9.64 -5.77
C ASN A 88 4.67 -10.82 -4.80
N LEU A 89 4.38 -10.58 -3.52
CA LEU A 89 4.29 -11.62 -2.51
C LEU A 89 3.17 -12.62 -2.87
N VAL A 90 1.97 -12.13 -3.18
CA VAL A 90 0.84 -13.00 -3.56
C VAL A 90 1.13 -13.78 -4.84
N LYS A 91 1.78 -13.15 -5.82
CA LYS A 91 2.17 -13.79 -7.09
C LYS A 91 3.19 -14.93 -6.92
N THR A 92 4.08 -14.82 -5.94
CA THR A 92 5.19 -15.77 -5.75
C THR A 92 4.89 -16.85 -4.72
N LEU A 93 4.02 -16.57 -3.75
CA LEU A 93 3.58 -17.54 -2.76
C LEU A 93 2.81 -18.69 -3.41
N LYS A 94 3.26 -19.92 -3.15
CA LYS A 94 2.60 -21.15 -3.60
C LYS A 94 1.56 -21.64 -2.59
N LEU A 95 0.77 -20.72 -2.06
CA LEU A 95 -0.34 -21.02 -1.13
C LEU A 95 -1.63 -21.16 -1.92
N ARG A 96 -2.58 -21.95 -1.41
CA ARG A 96 -3.92 -22.03 -2.01
C ARG A 96 -4.74 -20.83 -1.54
N MET A 97 -4.60 -19.73 -2.28
CA MET A 97 -5.27 -18.45 -2.03
C MET A 97 -5.61 -17.76 -3.35
N ARG A 98 -6.49 -16.76 -3.32
CA ARG A 98 -6.86 -15.96 -4.48
C ARG A 98 -7.32 -14.55 -4.09
N PHE A 99 -7.13 -13.60 -4.99
CA PHE A 99 -7.81 -12.31 -4.90
C PHE A 99 -9.31 -12.47 -5.10
N ALA A 100 -10.10 -11.75 -4.32
CA ALA A 100 -11.56 -11.87 -4.28
C ALA A 100 -12.25 -10.50 -4.29
N LYS A 101 -13.58 -10.50 -4.43
CA LYS A 101 -14.45 -9.32 -4.28
C LYS A 101 -13.95 -8.15 -5.15
N GLY A 102 -13.94 -6.92 -4.61
CA GLY A 102 -13.46 -5.72 -5.31
C GLY A 102 -12.05 -5.85 -5.88
N THR A 103 -11.15 -6.61 -5.23
CA THR A 103 -9.80 -6.84 -5.78
C THR A 103 -9.84 -7.70 -7.04
N ALA A 104 -10.63 -8.78 -7.04
CA ALA A 104 -10.86 -9.57 -8.24
C ALA A 104 -11.51 -8.73 -9.35
N ALA A 105 -12.48 -7.88 -9.01
CA ALA A 105 -13.12 -6.96 -9.95
C ALA A 105 -12.09 -6.03 -10.62
N THR A 106 -11.18 -5.43 -9.87
CA THR A 106 -10.11 -4.60 -10.42
C THR A 106 -9.22 -5.37 -11.40
N ILE A 107 -8.84 -6.61 -11.08
CA ILE A 107 -7.98 -7.39 -11.98
C ILE A 107 -8.75 -7.85 -13.23
N TRP A 108 -10.00 -8.26 -13.08
CA TRP A 108 -10.84 -8.68 -14.21
C TRP A 108 -11.16 -7.52 -15.15
N THR A 109 -11.37 -6.33 -14.62
CA THR A 109 -11.59 -5.09 -15.39
C THR A 109 -10.29 -4.44 -15.90
N LYS A 110 -9.12 -5.06 -15.66
CA LYS A 110 -7.80 -4.50 -16.05
C LYS A 110 -7.56 -3.10 -15.47
N GLY A 111 -8.12 -2.83 -14.28
CA GLY A 111 -7.96 -1.55 -13.58
C GLY A 111 -8.95 -0.45 -14.01
N SER A 112 -9.86 -0.70 -14.96
CA SER A 112 -10.91 0.29 -15.29
C SER A 112 -11.94 0.45 -14.16
N PHE A 113 -11.97 -0.49 -13.22
CA PHE A 113 -12.70 -0.36 -11.97
C PHE A 113 -11.75 -0.43 -10.78
N ILE A 114 -11.66 0.66 -10.03
CA ILE A 114 -10.90 0.79 -8.79
C ILE A 114 -11.80 1.45 -7.75
N THR A 115 -11.96 0.81 -6.59
CA THR A 115 -12.63 1.43 -5.44
C THR A 115 -11.60 2.20 -4.61
N GLY A 116 -11.62 3.53 -4.70
CA GLY A 116 -10.80 4.43 -3.88
C GLY A 116 -9.34 4.59 -4.33
N ASP A 117 -8.69 5.62 -3.79
CA ASP A 117 -7.27 5.89 -4.04
C ASP A 117 -6.38 4.84 -3.37
N PHE A 118 -5.08 4.81 -3.70
CA PHE A 118 -4.12 3.87 -3.12
C PHE A 118 -4.12 3.87 -1.58
N TYR A 119 -4.37 5.03 -0.97
CA TYR A 119 -4.46 5.18 0.48
C TYR A 119 -5.72 4.56 1.08
N ASP A 120 -6.75 4.40 0.24
CA ASP A 120 -8.06 3.90 0.64
C ASP A 120 -8.30 2.42 0.35
N ARG A 121 -7.43 1.83 -0.46
CA ARG A 121 -7.63 0.49 -0.99
C ARG A 121 -7.39 -0.59 0.06
N ILE A 122 -8.31 -1.55 0.13
CA ILE A 122 -8.17 -2.78 0.89
C ILE A 122 -8.20 -3.95 -0.09
N TYR A 123 -7.21 -4.82 0.01
CA TYR A 123 -7.12 -6.01 -0.82
C TYR A 123 -7.80 -7.20 -0.19
N PHE A 124 -8.79 -7.78 -0.86
CA PHE A 124 -9.47 -8.98 -0.37
C PHE A 124 -8.75 -10.23 -0.87
N LEU A 125 -8.28 -11.03 0.07
CA LEU A 125 -7.63 -12.33 -0.16
C LEU A 125 -8.46 -13.42 0.49
N GLU A 126 -8.93 -14.37 -0.31
CA GLU A 126 -9.47 -15.62 0.22
C GLU A 126 -8.36 -16.67 0.26
N VAL A 127 -8.22 -17.37 1.38
CA VAL A 127 -7.17 -18.36 1.62
C VAL A 127 -7.75 -19.62 2.25
N GLU A 128 -7.22 -20.78 1.87
CA GLU A 128 -7.58 -22.02 2.56
C GLU A 128 -7.10 -22.01 4.01
N LYS A 129 -7.92 -22.59 4.89
CA LYS A 129 -7.64 -22.72 6.31
C LYS A 129 -6.24 -23.26 6.62
N LYS A 130 -5.76 -24.25 5.86
CA LYS A 130 -4.43 -24.85 6.05
C LYS A 130 -3.27 -23.89 5.75
N ASP A 131 -3.49 -22.92 4.86
CA ASP A 131 -2.47 -22.00 4.36
C ASP A 131 -2.50 -20.64 5.05
N ILE A 132 -3.55 -20.33 5.81
CA ILE A 132 -3.71 -19.04 6.50
C ILE A 132 -2.52 -18.73 7.41
N GLY A 133 -2.01 -19.72 8.14
CA GLY A 133 -0.85 -19.54 9.03
C GLY A 133 0.43 -19.17 8.28
N ASN A 134 0.63 -19.71 7.09
CA ASN A 134 1.79 -19.40 6.25
C ASN A 134 1.66 -18.02 5.62
N LEU A 135 0.45 -17.65 5.17
CA LEU A 135 0.16 -16.31 4.66
C LEU A 135 0.43 -15.24 5.73
N LYS A 136 -0.07 -15.44 6.96
CA LYS A 136 0.18 -14.53 8.10
C LYS A 136 1.66 -14.30 8.35
N LYS A 137 2.46 -15.37 8.37
CA LYS A 137 3.91 -15.30 8.56
C LYS A 137 4.58 -14.50 7.45
N ALA A 138 4.17 -14.72 6.21
CA ALA A 138 4.69 -13.99 5.05
C ALA A 138 4.34 -12.49 5.11
N LEU A 139 3.08 -12.14 5.37
CA LEU A 139 2.64 -10.74 5.51
C LEU A 139 3.36 -10.03 6.65
N LYS A 140 3.51 -10.68 7.80
CA LYS A 140 4.22 -10.13 8.95
C LYS A 140 5.70 -9.91 8.66
N LYS A 141 6.35 -10.83 7.94
CA LYS A 141 7.76 -10.72 7.54
C LYS A 141 8.00 -9.47 6.67
N GLU A 142 7.09 -9.20 5.74
CA GLU A 142 7.17 -8.04 4.84
C GLU A 142 6.57 -6.75 5.44
N GLY A 143 6.14 -6.76 6.71
CA GLY A 143 5.57 -5.59 7.38
C GLY A 143 4.23 -5.11 6.80
N ILE A 144 3.48 -6.02 6.17
CA ILE A 144 2.18 -5.76 5.56
C ILE A 144 1.09 -5.89 6.62
N ALA A 145 0.31 -4.83 6.80
CA ALA A 145 -0.82 -4.81 7.73
C ALA A 145 -2.01 -5.59 7.14
N TYR A 146 -2.62 -6.47 7.92
CA TYR A 146 -3.80 -7.24 7.50
C TYR A 146 -4.81 -7.41 8.63
N THR A 147 -6.06 -7.72 8.28
CA THR A 147 -7.13 -8.11 9.21
C THR A 147 -7.84 -9.38 8.74
N GLU A 148 -8.56 -10.05 9.65
CA GLU A 148 -9.37 -11.25 9.39
C GLU A 148 -10.86 -11.05 9.68
N GLY A 149 -11.31 -9.83 9.95
CA GLY A 149 -12.71 -9.57 10.29
C GLY A 149 -12.94 -8.32 11.14
N GLU A 150 -11.94 -7.91 11.93
CA GLU A 150 -12.06 -6.78 12.85
C GLU A 150 -11.26 -5.58 12.34
N LEU A 151 -11.93 -4.44 12.19
CA LEU A 151 -11.26 -3.17 11.92
C LEU A 151 -10.58 -2.71 13.21
N SER A 152 -9.25 -2.84 13.26
CA SER A 152 -8.45 -2.22 14.31
C SER A 152 -8.32 -0.71 14.06
N ASN A 153 -7.83 0.06 15.03
CA ASN A 153 -7.51 1.49 14.86
C ASN A 153 -6.46 1.75 13.76
N LYS A 154 -5.74 0.72 13.30
CA LYS A 154 -4.83 0.79 12.15
C LYS A 154 -5.51 0.18 10.93
N ARG A 155 -5.56 0.94 9.83
CA ARG A 155 -6.12 0.48 8.56
C ARG A 155 -5.28 -0.68 7.99
N PRO A 156 -5.88 -1.83 7.67
CA PRO A 156 -5.18 -2.93 7.03
C PRO A 156 -5.00 -2.67 5.53
N LEU A 157 -3.90 -3.15 4.95
CA LEU A 157 -3.72 -3.21 3.50
C LEU A 157 -4.48 -4.41 2.90
N ALA A 158 -4.50 -5.54 3.63
CA ALA A 158 -5.15 -6.76 3.18
C ALA A 158 -6.24 -7.24 4.16
N TRP A 159 -7.36 -7.68 3.62
CA TRP A 159 -8.41 -8.40 4.31
C TRP A 159 -8.32 -9.88 3.95
N VAL A 160 -7.92 -10.70 4.93
CA VAL A 160 -7.76 -12.14 4.78
C VAL A 160 -9.07 -12.82 5.17
N ILE A 161 -9.58 -13.66 4.29
CA ILE A 161 -10.85 -14.37 4.44
C ILE A 161 -10.56 -15.86 4.38
N GLU A 162 -10.90 -16.59 5.44
CA GLU A 162 -10.86 -18.05 5.41
C GLU A 162 -11.97 -18.57 4.49
N LYS A 163 -11.63 -19.42 3.53
CA LYS A 163 -12.60 -20.06 2.64
C LYS A 163 -12.18 -21.47 2.27
N GLU A 164 -13.14 -22.39 2.28
CA GLU A 164 -12.95 -23.77 1.88
C GLU A 164 -13.23 -23.95 0.38
N ASN A 165 -12.64 -24.98 -0.23
CA ASN A 165 -12.88 -25.38 -1.62
C ASN A 165 -12.67 -24.25 -2.63
N LEU A 166 -11.55 -23.53 -2.51
CA LEU A 166 -11.19 -22.45 -3.43
C LEU A 166 -11.02 -22.97 -4.87
N LYS A 167 -11.88 -22.47 -5.77
CA LYS A 167 -11.63 -22.47 -7.21
C LYS A 167 -10.67 -21.32 -7.53
N ILE A 168 -9.60 -21.55 -8.27
CA ILE A 168 -8.60 -20.51 -8.53
C ILE A 168 -8.37 -20.42 -10.02
N GLU A 169 -8.57 -19.23 -10.58
CA GLU A 169 -8.11 -18.89 -11.91
C GLU A 169 -6.82 -18.10 -11.86
N LYS A 170 -6.06 -18.10 -12.95
CA LYS A 170 -4.83 -17.34 -13.06
C LYS A 170 -4.93 -16.31 -14.18
N LYS A 171 -4.64 -15.06 -13.84
CA LYS A 171 -4.50 -13.97 -14.82
C LYS A 171 -3.18 -13.25 -14.57
N GLU A 172 -2.32 -13.18 -15.58
CA GLU A 172 -0.99 -12.54 -15.48
C GLU A 172 -0.11 -13.09 -14.32
N GLY A 173 -0.33 -14.37 -13.98
CA GLY A 173 0.34 -15.07 -12.88
C GLY A 173 -0.25 -14.83 -11.50
N LEU A 174 -1.29 -14.01 -11.37
CA LEU A 174 -1.98 -13.75 -10.11
C LEU A 174 -3.10 -14.78 -9.91
N PRO A 175 -3.27 -15.33 -8.69
CA PRO A 175 -4.39 -16.20 -8.38
C PRO A 175 -5.65 -15.38 -8.05
N ILE A 176 -6.77 -15.66 -8.71
CA ILE A 176 -7.98 -14.82 -8.65
C ILE A 176 -9.22 -15.70 -8.59
N MET A 177 -10.27 -15.18 -7.94
CA MET A 177 -11.64 -15.67 -8.03
C MET A 177 -12.07 -15.83 -9.50
N PRO A 178 -12.66 -16.97 -9.89
CA PRO A 178 -13.20 -17.20 -11.22
C PRO A 178 -14.14 -16.08 -11.67
N LEU A 179 -14.17 -15.79 -12.97
CA LEU A 179 -15.00 -14.72 -13.52
C LEU A 179 -16.49 -14.97 -13.25
N GLU A 180 -16.95 -16.21 -13.41
CA GLU A 180 -18.34 -16.60 -13.12
C GLU A 180 -18.73 -16.30 -11.67
N GLU A 181 -17.88 -16.68 -10.71
CA GLU A 181 -18.11 -16.43 -9.29
C GLU A 181 -18.08 -14.93 -8.96
N LEU A 182 -17.23 -14.16 -9.65
CA LEU A 182 -17.22 -12.70 -9.51
C LEU A 182 -18.54 -12.07 -10.00
N VAL A 183 -19.07 -12.54 -11.14
CA VAL A 183 -20.35 -12.06 -11.69
C VAL A 183 -21.50 -12.35 -10.71
N GLU A 184 -21.54 -13.56 -10.14
CA GLU A 184 -22.52 -13.91 -9.10
C GLU A 184 -22.41 -13.00 -7.88
N TRP A 185 -21.18 -12.76 -7.40
CA TRP A 185 -20.93 -11.85 -6.28
C TRP A 185 -21.37 -10.41 -6.57
N CYS A 186 -21.08 -9.89 -7.76
CA CYS A 186 -21.50 -8.56 -8.20
C CYS A 186 -23.02 -8.44 -8.31
N ASN A 187 -23.69 -9.46 -8.87
CA ASN A 187 -25.16 -9.51 -8.96
C ASN A 187 -25.80 -9.50 -7.57
N GLY A 188 -25.28 -10.30 -6.63
CA GLY A 188 -25.81 -10.35 -5.26
C GLY A 188 -25.69 -9.04 -4.49
N LEU A 189 -24.85 -8.11 -4.94
CA LEU A 189 -24.64 -6.79 -4.35
C LEU A 189 -25.11 -5.63 -5.24
N TYR A 190 -25.78 -5.92 -6.36
CA TYR A 190 -26.27 -4.91 -7.30
C TYR A 190 -25.17 -3.97 -7.84
N LEU A 191 -23.98 -4.52 -8.13
CA LEU A 191 -22.83 -3.77 -8.65
C LEU A 191 -22.86 -3.65 -10.19
N GLU A 192 -23.90 -2.98 -10.69
CA GLU A 192 -24.22 -2.88 -12.12
C GLU A 192 -23.10 -2.26 -12.96
N ASN A 193 -22.38 -1.27 -12.42
CA ASN A 193 -21.25 -0.63 -13.08
C ASN A 193 -20.09 -1.60 -13.34
N ILE A 194 -19.80 -2.52 -12.40
CA ILE A 194 -18.79 -3.56 -12.59
C ILE A 194 -19.28 -4.57 -13.62
N LEU A 195 -20.54 -4.99 -13.51
CA LEU A 195 -21.14 -5.99 -14.40
C LEU A 195 -21.15 -5.52 -15.86
N GLU A 196 -21.49 -4.26 -16.11
CA GLU A 196 -21.43 -3.68 -17.46
C GLU A 196 -20.00 -3.72 -18.01
N GLN A 197 -19.00 -3.31 -17.23
CA GLN A 197 -17.60 -3.37 -17.68
C GLN A 197 -17.13 -4.81 -17.95
N LEU A 198 -17.49 -5.76 -17.10
CA LEU A 198 -17.17 -7.17 -17.32
C LEU A 198 -17.86 -7.70 -18.59
N ASN A 199 -19.11 -7.31 -18.83
CA ASN A 199 -19.84 -7.68 -20.04
C ASN A 199 -19.18 -7.13 -21.30
N LEU A 200 -18.75 -5.87 -21.29
CA LEU A 200 -18.03 -5.25 -22.40
C LEU A 200 -16.69 -5.95 -22.69
N LEU A 201 -15.97 -6.38 -21.65
CA LEU A 201 -14.65 -6.99 -21.79
C LEU A 201 -14.70 -8.47 -22.20
N TYR A 202 -15.70 -9.22 -21.75
CA TYR A 202 -15.76 -10.68 -21.89
C TYR A 202 -16.98 -11.20 -22.65
N ASN A 203 -17.87 -10.31 -23.11
CA ASN A 203 -19.09 -10.64 -23.84
C ASN A 203 -19.94 -11.70 -23.12
N LEU A 204 -20.28 -11.41 -21.86
CA LEU A 204 -20.94 -12.34 -20.95
C LEU A 204 -22.45 -12.52 -21.21
N GLY A 205 -23.01 -11.74 -22.14
CA GLY A 205 -24.45 -11.76 -22.43
C GLY A 205 -25.32 -11.20 -21.31
N LEU A 206 -24.75 -10.34 -20.45
CA LEU A 206 -25.47 -9.69 -19.36
C LEU A 206 -26.30 -8.53 -19.91
N ASP A 207 -27.59 -8.47 -19.58
CA ASP A 207 -28.47 -7.34 -19.90
C ASP A 207 -28.36 -6.25 -18.84
N VAL A 208 -27.15 -5.69 -18.70
CA VAL A 208 -26.83 -4.66 -17.69
C VAL A 208 -26.27 -3.44 -18.40
N ARG A 209 -26.88 -2.27 -18.17
CA ARG A 209 -26.38 -0.96 -18.57
C ARG A 209 -26.48 -0.04 -17.37
N TYR A 210 -25.34 0.39 -16.85
CA TYR A 210 -25.34 1.37 -15.77
C TYR A 210 -25.62 2.75 -16.36
N SER A 211 -26.82 3.27 -16.11
CA SER A 211 -27.15 4.68 -16.36
C SER A 211 -26.98 5.45 -15.07
N GLU A 212 -25.97 6.31 -15.02
CA GLU A 212 -25.79 7.28 -13.93
C GLU A 212 -27.01 8.21 -13.95
N VAL A 213 -27.98 7.98 -13.06
CA VAL A 213 -29.10 8.91 -12.90
C VAL A 213 -28.51 10.14 -12.22
N SER A 214 -28.25 11.18 -13.01
CA SER A 214 -27.85 12.50 -12.52
C SER A 214 -28.95 13.05 -11.60
N THR A 215 -28.89 12.75 -10.31
CA THR A 215 -29.63 13.48 -9.29
C THR A 215 -28.89 14.79 -9.05
N ASN A 216 -29.20 15.79 -9.88
CA ASN A 216 -29.07 17.18 -9.49
C ASN A 216 -30.13 17.45 -8.41
N VAL A 217 -29.71 17.60 -7.15
CA VAL A 217 -30.42 18.41 -6.15
C VAL A 217 -29.38 19.15 -5.32
#